data_AF-A0A919JKS2-F1
#
_entry.id   AF-A0A919JKS2-F1
#
_cell.length_a   1.000
_cell.length_b   1.000
_cell.length_c   1.000
_cell.angle_alpha   90.00
_cell.angle_beta   90.00
_cell.angle_gamma   90.00
#
_symmetry.space_group_name_H-M   'P 1'
#
loop_
_entity.id
_entity.type
_entity.pdbx_description
1 polymer ?
#
loop_
_entity_poly.entity_id
_entity_poly.type
_entity_poly.pdbx_seq_one_letter_code
_entity_poly.pdbx_strand_id
1 'polypeptide(L)'
;MEIGGVVATDAGMAGLWSPASFAHVVDYDTGESALPADEDIARHIADGAFVPVNIGGDGAFQVVVRAGSSSTTAELSQRERRFLLTSSQPHLFVSAGVALISGIQHVQGAAGEGLRLPAAAGSLERHRRPDRLGRRTRPADQLRKSAPTALPDLVLLINPALAGPTRYRTSLQTFER
;
A
#
# COMPACT_ATOMS: atom_id res chain seq x y z
N MET A 1 8.55 -0.44 -13.00
CA MET A 1 7.24 0.11 -13.40
C MET A 1 6.80 1.12 -12.37
N GLU A 2 6.11 2.18 -12.77
CA GLU A 2 5.53 3.19 -11.85
C GLU A 2 4.08 3.46 -12.25
N ILE A 3 3.20 3.52 -11.25
CA ILE A 3 1.82 3.99 -11.39
C ILE A 3 1.52 4.98 -10.27
N GLY A 4 0.58 5.90 -10.51
CA GLY A 4 0.16 6.85 -9.50
C GLY A 4 -1.28 7.27 -9.66
N GLY A 5 -1.88 7.71 -8.56
CA GLY A 5 -3.23 8.23 -8.53
C GLY A 5 -3.70 8.52 -7.11
N VAL A 6 -4.98 8.84 -6.99
CA VAL A 6 -5.60 9.18 -5.71
C VAL A 6 -6.15 7.91 -5.07
N VAL A 7 -5.84 7.71 -3.80
CA VAL A 7 -6.44 6.67 -2.96
C VAL A 7 -7.17 7.35 -1.81
N ALA A 8 -8.45 7.05 -1.66
CA ALA A 8 -9.28 7.54 -0.57
C ALA A 8 -9.54 6.45 0.47
N THR A 9 -9.61 6.85 1.74
CA THR A 9 -10.02 5.99 2.85
C THR A 9 -10.91 6.75 3.81
N ASP A 10 -11.98 6.09 4.25
CA ASP A 10 -12.90 6.56 5.31
C ASP A 10 -12.73 5.75 6.61
N ALA A 11 -11.64 4.97 6.69
CA ALA A 11 -11.30 4.13 7.84
C ALA A 11 -9.88 4.42 8.37
N GLY A 12 -9.27 5.53 7.93
CA GLY A 12 -7.89 5.87 8.22
C GLY A 12 -6.81 4.91 7.72
N MET A 13 -7.18 3.86 6.97
CA MET A 13 -6.26 2.83 6.45
C MET A 13 -6.51 2.57 4.97
N ALA A 14 -5.45 2.74 4.19
CA ALA A 14 -5.32 2.14 2.88
C ALA A 14 -4.53 0.84 2.98
N GLY A 15 -4.52 0.05 1.93
CA GLY A 15 -3.68 -1.14 1.88
C GLY A 15 -3.36 -1.56 0.46
N LEU A 16 -2.25 -2.28 0.33
CA LEU A 16 -1.95 -3.03 -0.86
C LEU A 16 -2.36 -4.48 -0.65
N TRP A 17 -3.08 -5.06 -1.61
CA TRP A 17 -3.63 -6.41 -1.47
C TRP A 17 -3.69 -7.15 -2.80
N SER A 18 -3.74 -8.49 -2.72
CA SER A 18 -3.91 -9.34 -3.89
C SER A 18 -5.37 -9.75 -4.05
N PRO A 19 -6.04 -9.43 -5.17
CA PRO A 19 -7.45 -9.77 -5.37
C PRO A 19 -7.76 -11.26 -5.22
N ALA A 20 -6.82 -12.12 -5.62
CA ALA A 20 -6.97 -13.56 -5.49
C ALA A 20 -7.12 -14.01 -4.02
N SER A 21 -6.47 -13.32 -3.08
CA SER A 21 -6.57 -13.64 -1.65
C SER A 21 -7.93 -13.25 -1.06
N PHE A 22 -8.62 -12.30 -1.69
CA PHE A 22 -9.92 -11.79 -1.26
C PHE A 22 -11.05 -12.19 -2.22
N ALA A 23 -10.84 -13.20 -3.08
CA ALA A 23 -11.81 -13.64 -4.09
C ALA A 23 -13.18 -14.04 -3.50
N HIS A 24 -13.21 -14.42 -2.22
CA HIS A 24 -14.40 -14.79 -1.46
C HIS A 24 -15.21 -13.58 -0.94
N VAL A 25 -14.64 -12.37 -0.98
CA VAL A 25 -15.30 -11.13 -0.58
C VAL A 25 -16.06 -10.57 -1.77
N VAL A 26 -17.39 -10.72 -1.77
CA VAL A 26 -18.24 -10.39 -2.92
C VAL A 26 -19.32 -9.36 -2.62
N ASP A 27 -19.53 -9.05 -1.34
CA ASP A 27 -20.55 -8.12 -0.83
C ASP A 27 -20.13 -7.54 0.53
N TYR A 28 -20.98 -6.69 1.09
CA TYR A 28 -20.74 -6.05 2.39
C TYR A 28 -20.59 -7.09 3.52
N ASP A 29 -21.47 -8.08 3.58
CA ASP A 29 -21.50 -9.07 4.65
C ASP A 29 -20.24 -9.95 4.65
N THR A 30 -19.78 -10.35 3.46
CA THR A 30 -18.52 -11.09 3.29
C THR A 30 -17.29 -10.21 3.50
N GLY A 31 -17.39 -8.90 3.23
CA GLY A 31 -16.34 -7.92 3.51
C GLY A 31 -16.14 -7.69 5.00
N GLU A 32 -17.22 -7.43 5.73
CA GLU A 32 -17.19 -7.36 7.19
C GLU A 32 -16.72 -8.69 7.80
N SER A 33 -17.06 -9.83 7.20
CA SER A 33 -16.59 -11.13 7.70
C SER A 33 -15.11 -11.41 7.42
N ALA A 34 -14.51 -10.80 6.38
CA ALA A 34 -13.13 -11.04 5.99
C ALA A 34 -12.12 -10.12 6.69
N LEU A 35 -12.55 -8.91 7.06
CA LEU A 35 -11.76 -7.92 7.82
C LEU A 35 -12.56 -7.28 8.99
N PRO A 36 -13.24 -8.05 9.87
CA PRO A 36 -14.10 -7.47 10.91
C PRO A 36 -13.32 -6.80 12.03
N ALA A 37 -12.16 -7.37 12.36
CA ALA A 37 -11.35 -6.92 13.49
C ALA A 37 -9.86 -6.81 13.13
N ASP A 38 -9.13 -6.07 13.95
CA ASP A 38 -7.70 -5.84 13.79
C ASP A 38 -6.91 -7.16 13.76
N GLU A 39 -7.34 -8.18 14.49
CA GLU A 39 -6.73 -9.51 14.50
C GLU A 39 -6.82 -10.21 13.14
N ASP A 40 -7.92 -10.02 12.42
CA ASP A 40 -8.14 -10.63 11.10
C ASP A 40 -7.28 -9.95 10.05
N ILE A 41 -7.19 -8.62 10.12
CA ILE A 41 -6.27 -7.82 9.31
C ILE A 41 -4.83 -8.30 9.59
N ALA A 42 -4.43 -8.48 10.85
CA ALA A 42 -3.09 -8.97 11.21
C ALA A 42 -2.75 -10.32 10.58
N ARG A 43 -3.73 -11.24 10.48
CA ARG A 43 -3.54 -12.54 9.82
C ARG A 43 -3.23 -12.38 8.34
N HIS A 44 -4.01 -11.57 7.63
CA HIS A 44 -3.76 -11.27 6.21
C HIS A 44 -2.41 -10.57 5.98
N ILE A 45 -1.94 -9.76 6.95
CA ILE A 45 -0.61 -9.14 6.90
C ILE A 45 0.49 -10.20 7.06
N ALA A 46 0.33 -11.11 8.03
CA ALA A 46 1.29 -12.18 8.26
C ALA A 46 1.41 -13.11 7.04
N ASP A 47 0.29 -13.39 6.38
CA ASP A 47 0.23 -14.24 5.18
C ASP A 47 0.70 -13.50 3.91
N GLY A 48 0.89 -12.18 3.99
CA GLY A 48 1.27 -11.33 2.86
C GLY A 48 0.13 -11.09 1.86
N ALA A 49 -1.11 -11.40 2.23
CA ALA A 49 -2.29 -11.07 1.44
C ALA A 49 -2.60 -9.56 1.46
N PHE A 50 -2.22 -8.88 2.54
CA PHE A 50 -2.47 -7.45 2.76
C PHE A 50 -1.24 -6.74 3.34
N VAL A 51 -0.92 -5.56 2.83
CA VAL A 51 0.11 -4.67 3.39
C VAL A 51 -0.59 -3.40 3.87
N PRO A 52 -0.55 -3.08 5.17
CA PRO A 52 -1.27 -1.94 5.70
C PRO A 52 -0.53 -0.65 5.33
N VAL A 53 -1.29 0.33 4.89
CA VAL A 53 -0.91 1.74 4.78
C VAL A 53 -1.81 2.51 5.73
N ASN A 54 -1.52 2.38 7.01
CA ASN A 54 -2.26 3.01 8.10
C ASN A 54 -1.86 4.49 8.20
N ILE A 55 -2.73 5.36 7.71
CA ILE A 55 -2.50 6.80 7.63
C ILE A 55 -2.93 7.49 8.94
N GLY A 56 -3.87 6.86 9.66
CA GLY A 56 -4.39 7.32 10.95
C GLY A 56 -5.44 8.42 10.83
N GLY A 57 -6.06 8.57 9.66
CA GLY A 57 -7.14 9.52 9.43
C GLY A 57 -7.69 9.46 8.01
N ASP A 58 -8.94 9.88 7.88
CA ASP A 58 -9.69 9.80 6.63
C ASP A 58 -9.23 10.86 5.63
N GLY A 59 -9.45 10.58 4.35
CA GLY A 59 -9.19 11.52 3.28
C GLY A 59 -8.68 10.87 2.00
N ALA A 60 -8.25 11.72 1.07
CA ALA A 60 -7.73 11.34 -0.23
C ALA A 60 -6.24 11.71 -0.34
N PHE A 61 -5.42 10.74 -0.73
CA PHE A 61 -3.96 10.85 -0.74
C PHE A 61 -3.43 10.59 -2.15
N GLN A 62 -2.47 11.40 -2.60
CA GLN A 62 -1.72 11.13 -3.81
C GLN A 62 -0.72 10.01 -3.53
N VAL A 63 -0.92 8.86 -4.16
CA VAL A 63 -0.10 7.67 -3.99
C VAL A 63 0.65 7.37 -5.27
N VAL A 64 1.93 7.06 -5.14
CA VAL A 64 2.75 6.50 -6.22
C VAL A 64 3.25 5.12 -5.79
N VAL A 65 3.06 4.13 -6.66
CA VAL A 65 3.55 2.77 -6.47
C VAL A 65 4.62 2.49 -7.51
N ARG A 66 5.80 2.06 -7.06
CA ARG A 66 6.92 1.68 -7.92
C ARG A 66 7.25 0.21 -7.72
N ALA A 67 7.18 -0.56 -8.80
CA ALA A 67 7.62 -1.95 -8.82
C ALA A 67 9.01 -2.07 -9.45
N GLY A 68 9.96 -2.59 -8.68
CA GLY A 68 11.28 -3.00 -9.12
C GLY A 68 11.27 -4.41 -9.72
N SER A 69 12.38 -4.78 -10.35
CA SER A 69 12.64 -6.11 -10.90
C SER A 69 13.81 -6.77 -10.19
N SER A 70 14.14 -8.01 -10.57
CA SER A 70 15.34 -8.70 -10.09
C SER A 70 16.64 -7.98 -10.43
N SER A 71 16.66 -7.21 -11.53
CA SER A 71 17.82 -6.44 -11.99
C SER A 71 17.87 -5.02 -11.43
N THR A 72 16.71 -4.43 -11.10
CA THR A 72 16.60 -3.01 -10.75
C THR A 72 15.63 -2.83 -9.59
N THR A 73 16.16 -2.46 -8.43
CA THR A 73 15.34 -2.16 -7.25
C THR A 73 14.64 -0.82 -7.42
N ALA A 74 13.34 -0.75 -7.12
CA ALA A 74 12.60 0.50 -6.98
C ALA A 74 13.05 1.22 -5.70
N GLU A 75 13.41 2.49 -5.85
CA GLU A 75 13.90 3.33 -4.78
C GLU A 75 13.21 4.70 -4.78
N LEU A 76 13.26 5.41 -3.66
CA LEU A 76 12.93 6.82 -3.59
C LEU A 76 13.94 7.65 -4.38
N SER A 77 13.46 8.64 -5.12
CA SER A 77 14.29 9.67 -5.74
C SER A 77 15.00 10.53 -4.68
N GLN A 78 16.08 11.22 -5.07
CA GLN A 78 16.80 12.12 -4.16
C GLN A 78 15.88 13.21 -3.56
N ARG A 79 14.93 13.70 -4.36
CA ARG A 79 13.97 14.71 -3.92
C ARG A 79 13.01 14.14 -2.88
N GLU A 80 12.47 12.95 -3.09
CA GLU A 80 11.57 12.31 -2.13
C GLU A 80 12.28 11.97 -0.82
N ARG A 81 13.50 11.44 -0.88
CA ARG A 81 14.32 11.18 0.32
C ARG A 81 14.51 12.44 1.17
N ARG A 82 14.65 13.60 0.54
CA ARG A 82 14.80 14.89 1.24
C ARG A 82 13.55 15.33 2.00
N PHE A 83 12.37 14.90 1.56
CA PHE A 83 11.08 15.26 2.17
C PHE A 83 10.41 14.06 2.87
N LEU A 84 11.14 12.97 3.08
CA LEU A 84 10.67 11.81 3.82
C LEU A 84 10.45 12.17 5.29
N LEU A 85 9.24 11.98 5.81
CA LEU A 85 8.98 12.13 7.25
C LEU A 85 9.19 10.83 7.98
N THR A 86 8.65 9.74 7.44
CA THR A 86 8.69 8.44 8.09
C THR A 86 8.65 7.34 7.05
N SER A 87 9.29 6.23 7.40
CA SER A 87 9.41 5.03 6.60
C SER A 87 9.03 3.83 7.44
N SER A 88 8.36 2.86 6.85
CA SER A 88 8.07 1.60 7.51
C SER A 88 9.18 0.56 7.30
N GLN A 89 9.23 -0.41 8.22
CA GLN A 89 9.92 -1.68 7.99
C GLN A 89 9.21 -2.49 6.88
N PRO A 90 9.92 -3.38 6.17
CA PRO A 90 9.35 -4.09 5.04
C PRO A 90 8.23 -5.05 5.45
N HIS A 91 7.20 -5.11 4.62
CA HIS A 91 6.12 -6.10 4.73
C HIS A 91 6.28 -7.18 3.66
N LEU A 92 5.76 -8.37 3.96
CA LEU A 92 5.61 -9.42 2.97
C LEU A 92 4.37 -9.11 2.13
N PHE A 93 4.47 -9.30 0.83
CA PHE A 93 3.31 -9.33 -0.05
C PHE A 93 3.43 -10.48 -1.04
N VAL A 94 2.36 -11.23 -1.17
CA VAL A 94 2.28 -12.37 -2.07
C VAL A 94 1.23 -12.06 -3.12
N SER A 95 1.67 -11.97 -4.37
CA SER A 95 0.79 -11.67 -5.49
C SER A 95 0.55 -12.88 -6.39
N ALA A 96 -0.70 -13.04 -6.80
CA ALA A 96 -1.10 -13.99 -7.84
C ALA A 96 -1.09 -13.38 -9.27
N GLY A 97 -0.38 -12.27 -9.50
CA GLY A 97 -0.30 -11.62 -10.82
C GLY A 97 -0.77 -10.16 -10.82
N VAL A 98 -1.56 -9.77 -9.82
CA VAL A 98 -2.16 -8.44 -9.70
C VAL A 98 -2.07 -7.99 -8.26
N ALA A 99 -1.68 -6.73 -8.07
CA ALA A 99 -1.78 -6.03 -6.80
C ALA A 99 -2.69 -4.81 -6.96
N LEU A 100 -3.50 -4.55 -5.94
CA LEU A 100 -4.40 -3.41 -5.85
C LEU A 100 -4.03 -2.56 -4.65
N ILE A 101 -4.08 -1.24 -4.80
CA ILE A 101 -4.05 -0.31 -3.68
C ILE A 101 -5.34 0.49 -3.60
N SER A 102 -5.96 0.45 -2.43
CA SER A 102 -7.25 1.08 -2.14
C SER A 102 -7.38 1.42 -0.65
N GLY A 103 -8.42 2.15 -0.28
CA GLY A 103 -8.91 2.14 1.10
C GLY A 103 -9.27 0.71 1.52
N ILE A 104 -9.09 0.38 2.80
CA ILE A 104 -9.42 -0.97 3.32
C ILE A 104 -10.89 -1.34 3.09
N GLN A 105 -11.79 -0.36 3.12
CA GLN A 105 -13.22 -0.54 2.87
C GLN A 105 -13.56 -0.93 1.42
N HIS A 106 -12.58 -0.88 0.50
CA HIS A 106 -12.75 -1.27 -0.91
C HIS A 106 -12.08 -2.62 -1.25
N VAL A 107 -11.60 -3.36 -0.25
CA VAL A 107 -11.03 -4.69 -0.45
C VAL A 107 -12.14 -5.68 -0.80
N GLN A 108 -12.15 -6.16 -2.05
CA GLN A 108 -13.16 -7.10 -2.56
C GLN A 108 -12.62 -7.97 -3.70
N GLY A 109 -13.09 -9.20 -3.82
CA GLY A 109 -12.59 -10.20 -4.76
C GLY A 109 -12.76 -9.86 -6.24
N ALA A 110 -13.86 -9.19 -6.60
CA ALA A 110 -14.13 -8.78 -7.98
C ALA A 110 -13.76 -7.31 -8.19
N ALA A 111 -12.79 -7.06 -9.08
CA ALA A 111 -12.46 -5.74 -9.63
C ALA A 111 -12.57 -4.58 -8.63
N GLY A 112 -11.95 -4.72 -7.45
CA GLY A 112 -11.91 -3.69 -6.40
C GLY A 112 -11.49 -2.32 -6.93
N GLU A 113 -12.13 -1.27 -6.43
CA GLU A 113 -11.72 0.11 -6.73
C GLU A 113 -10.28 0.34 -6.24
N GLY A 114 -9.50 1.11 -7.00
CA GLY A 114 -8.11 1.38 -6.63
C GLY A 114 -7.13 1.35 -7.79
N LEU A 115 -5.86 1.62 -7.48
CA LEU A 115 -4.80 1.59 -8.48
C LEU A 115 -4.35 0.14 -8.66
N ARG A 116 -4.35 -0.32 -9.93
CA ARG A 116 -3.97 -1.68 -10.29
C ARG A 116 -2.56 -1.70 -10.85
N LEU A 117 -1.73 -2.62 -10.36
CA LEU A 117 -0.48 -2.95 -11.01
C LEU A 117 -0.39 -4.44 -11.36
N PRO A 118 0.21 -4.77 -12.52
CA PRO A 118 0.78 -6.09 -12.73
C PRO A 118 1.86 -6.34 -11.68
N ALA A 119 1.76 -7.48 -11.00
CA ALA A 119 2.73 -7.97 -10.05
C ALA A 119 3.14 -9.38 -10.50
N ALA A 120 4.41 -9.75 -10.38
CA ALA A 120 4.87 -11.02 -10.90
C ALA A 120 4.27 -12.18 -10.08
N ALA A 121 3.48 -13.05 -10.71
CA ALA A 121 2.85 -14.20 -10.06
C ALA A 121 3.90 -15.13 -9.42
N GLY A 122 3.64 -15.59 -8.20
CA GLY A 122 4.56 -16.48 -7.46
C GLY A 122 5.82 -15.79 -6.94
N SER A 123 5.92 -14.47 -7.09
CA SER A 123 6.98 -13.68 -6.46
C SER A 123 6.55 -13.37 -5.04
N LEU A 124 7.35 -13.82 -4.07
CA LEU A 124 7.41 -13.18 -2.76
C LEU A 124 7.87 -11.74 -3.04
N GLU A 125 6.93 -10.82 -3.18
CA GLU A 125 7.22 -9.43 -3.47
C GLU A 125 7.42 -8.72 -2.14
N ARG A 126 8.66 -8.36 -1.86
CA ARG A 126 9.01 -7.50 -0.75
C ARG A 126 8.42 -6.12 -0.97
N HIS A 127 7.59 -5.72 -0.04
CA HIS A 127 7.31 -4.32 0.12
C HIS A 127 8.45 -3.72 0.90
N ARG A 128 9.41 -3.12 0.18
CA ARG A 128 10.32 -2.18 0.81
C ARG A 128 9.56 -0.87 0.93
N ARG A 129 8.92 -0.69 2.08
CA ARG A 129 8.45 0.60 2.60
C ARG A 129 7.21 1.16 1.90
N PRO A 130 6.08 1.25 2.61
CA PRO A 130 5.32 2.49 2.62
C PRO A 130 6.18 3.57 3.26
N ASP A 131 6.55 4.56 2.46
CA ASP A 131 7.24 5.77 2.89
C ASP A 131 6.22 6.92 2.86
N ARG A 132 6.00 7.57 4.00
CA ARG A 132 5.16 8.77 4.10
C ARG A 132 6.02 9.99 3.89
N LEU A 133 5.76 10.68 2.79
CA LEU A 133 6.40 11.95 2.50
C LEU A 133 5.68 13.06 3.26
N GLY A 134 6.46 13.97 3.82
CA GLY A 134 5.94 15.15 4.48
C GLY A 134 5.80 16.29 3.55
N ARG A 135 4.55 16.69 3.35
CA ARG A 135 4.28 18.05 2.91
C ARG A 135 4.50 19.00 4.10
N ARG A 136 5.55 19.82 4.05
CA ARG A 136 5.58 21.08 4.81
C ARG A 136 4.63 22.08 4.15
N THR A 137 3.33 21.84 4.18
CA THR A 137 2.34 22.88 3.84
C THR A 137 1.04 22.67 4.61
N ARG A 138 0.51 23.81 5.07
CA ARG A 138 -0.69 24.10 5.86
C ARG A 138 -1.96 23.27 5.57
N PRO A 139 -2.95 23.30 6.48
CA PRO A 139 -4.14 22.44 6.44
C PRO A 139 -4.96 22.65 5.17
N ALA A 140 -5.56 21.54 4.74
CA ALA A 140 -6.72 21.37 3.86
C ALA A 140 -7.05 22.52 2.90
N ASP A 141 -6.82 22.30 1.61
CA ASP A 141 -7.68 22.89 0.59
C ASP A 141 -8.15 21.75 -0.31
N GLN A 142 -9.44 21.44 -0.20
CA GLN A 142 -10.15 20.42 -0.97
C GLN A 142 -9.91 20.66 -2.47
N LEU A 143 -9.61 19.59 -3.21
CA LEU A 143 -9.59 19.56 -4.67
C LEU A 143 -8.62 20.49 -5.44
N ARG A 144 -7.56 21.04 -4.84
CA ARG A 144 -6.52 21.66 -5.67
C ARG A 144 -5.75 20.57 -6.40
N LYS A 145 -5.89 20.51 -7.74
CA LYS A 145 -4.97 19.78 -8.62
C LYS A 145 -3.55 20.06 -8.15
N SER A 146 -2.89 19.03 -7.63
CA SER A 146 -1.48 19.10 -7.25
C SER A 146 -0.71 19.69 -8.42
N ALA A 147 0.14 20.68 -8.16
CA ALA A 147 1.00 21.24 -9.20
C ALA A 147 1.78 20.10 -9.88
N PRO A 148 2.13 20.19 -11.18
CA PRO A 148 2.83 19.11 -11.90
C PRO A 148 4.14 18.67 -11.25
N THR A 149 4.71 19.52 -10.39
CA THR A 149 5.96 19.28 -9.65
C THR A 149 5.75 18.92 -8.19
N ALA A 150 4.51 18.75 -7.72
CA ALA A 150 4.20 18.35 -6.35
C ALA A 150 4.66 16.91 -6.11
N LEU A 151 5.18 16.65 -4.92
CA LEU A 151 5.49 15.28 -4.49
C LEU A 151 4.19 14.56 -4.11
N PRO A 152 4.13 13.24 -4.30
CA PRO A 152 3.04 12.44 -3.75
C PRO A 152 3.06 12.47 -2.22
N ASP A 153 1.92 12.19 -1.61
CA ASP A 153 1.80 12.08 -0.15
C ASP A 153 2.41 10.76 0.34
N LEU A 154 2.28 9.70 -0.46
CA LEU A 154 2.74 8.35 -0.15
C LEU A 154 3.48 7.74 -1.34
N VAL A 155 4.62 7.10 -1.05
CA VAL A 155 5.34 6.28 -2.03
C VAL A 155 5.44 4.86 -1.51
N LEU A 156 4.99 3.90 -2.32
CA LEU A 156 5.14 2.47 -2.04
C LEU A 156 6.16 1.88 -3.00
N LEU A 157 7.16 1.18 -2.46
CA LEU A 157 8.14 0.46 -3.27
C LEU A 157 7.95 -1.05 -3.13
N ILE A 158 7.68 -1.67 -4.27
CA ILE A 158 7.46 -3.11 -4.44
C ILE A 158 8.70 -3.66 -5.09
N ASN A 159 9.36 -4.62 -4.47
CA ASN A 159 10.62 -5.18 -4.92
C ASN A 159 10.59 -6.71 -4.75
N PRO A 160 11.16 -7.53 -5.65
CA PRO A 160 11.20 -8.99 -5.44
C PRO A 160 11.92 -9.36 -4.14
N ALA A 161 11.69 -10.53 -3.53
CA ALA A 161 12.47 -11.08 -2.41
C ALA A 161 13.95 -11.36 -2.72
N LEU A 162 14.85 -11.21 -1.73
CA LEU A 162 16.28 -11.52 -1.82
C LEU A 162 16.32 -12.84 -1.07
N ALA A 163 17.12 -13.77 -1.58
CA ALA A 163 17.43 -14.97 -0.85
C ALA A 163 18.07 -14.59 0.51
N GLY A 164 17.38 -14.90 1.61
CA GLY A 164 17.88 -14.68 2.97
C GLY A 164 16.76 -14.53 4.00
N PRO A 165 17.04 -14.82 5.28
CA PRO A 165 16.07 -14.65 6.37
C PRO A 165 15.79 -13.15 6.57
N THR A 166 14.73 -12.67 5.92
CA THR A 166 14.23 -11.31 6.12
C THR A 166 13.06 -11.37 7.09
N ARG A 167 13.15 -10.67 8.22
CA ARG A 167 12.03 -10.54 9.14
C ARG A 167 11.07 -9.49 8.58
N TYR A 168 9.82 -9.88 8.35
CA TYR A 168 8.78 -8.98 7.87
C TYR A 168 7.96 -8.43 9.02
N ARG A 169 7.49 -7.19 8.87
CA ARG A 169 6.55 -6.58 9.78
C ARG A 169 5.17 -7.19 9.56
N THR A 170 4.47 -7.48 10.65
CA THR A 170 3.09 -8.01 10.67
C THR A 170 2.12 -7.12 11.43
N SER A 171 2.57 -5.91 11.83
CA SER A 171 1.80 -4.96 12.62
C SER A 171 0.90 -4.10 11.74
N LEU A 172 -0.34 -3.85 12.16
CA LEU A 172 -1.27 -2.93 11.50
C LEU A 172 -0.79 -1.48 11.47
N GLN A 173 -0.06 -1.05 12.51
CA GLN A 173 0.56 0.26 12.49
C GLN A 173 1.68 0.23 11.45
N THR A 174 1.60 1.12 10.46
CA THR A 174 2.56 1.16 9.35
C THR A 174 3.74 2.05 9.67
N PHE A 175 3.48 3.21 10.28
CA PHE A 175 4.47 4.22 10.61
C PHE A 175 4.70 4.25 12.12
N GLU A 176 5.96 4.30 12.53
CA GLU A 176 6.28 4.58 13.93
C GLU A 176 5.99 6.06 14.23
N ARG A 177 5.43 6.33 15.41
CA ARG A 177 5.09 7.68 15.88
C ARG A 177 6.27 8.34 16.57
#